data_AF-A0A6J7XWM8-F1
#
_entry.id   AF-A0A6J7XWM8-F1
#
_cell.length_a   1.000
_cell.length_b   1.000
_cell.length_c   1.000
_cell.angle_alpha   90.00
_cell.angle_beta   90.00
_cell.angle_gamma   90.00
#
_symmetry.space_group_name_H-M   'P 1'
#
loop_
_entity.id
_entity.type
_entity.pdbx_description
1 polymer ?
#
loop_
_entity_poly.entity_id
_entity_poly.type
_entity_poly.pdbx_seq_one_letter_code
_entity_poly.pdbx_strand_id
1 'polypeptide(L)' 'MINQEQGAVLDPKMSATAIVVTYVLIPVALFVGISLFAYATTISKTESEDSVLTHIK' A
#
# COMPACT_ATOMS: atom_id res chain seq x y z
N MET A 1 33.69 -20.57 4.09
CA MET A 1 32.37 -20.78 3.45
C MET A 1 31.51 -19.59 3.82
N ILE A 2 31.16 -18.74 2.85
CA ILE A 2 30.30 -17.58 3.07
C ILE A 2 28.87 -18.10 2.89
N ASN A 3 28.07 -18.13 3.96
CA ASN A 3 26.63 -18.32 3.85
C ASN A 3 26.10 -17.12 3.08
N GLN A 4 25.88 -17.31 1.78
CA GLN A 4 25.13 -16.36 0.98
C GLN A 4 23.67 -16.51 1.40
N GLU A 5 23.32 -15.81 2.47
CA GLU A 5 21.96 -15.39 2.74
C GLU A 5 21.36 -14.99 1.39
N GLN A 6 20.26 -15.65 1.02
CA GLN A 6 19.48 -15.45 -0.21
C GLN A 6 19.08 -13.97 -0.34
N GLY A 7 20.01 -13.13 -0.75
CA GLY A 7 19.76 -11.76 -1.14
C GLY A 7 18.96 -11.82 -2.42
N ALA A 8 17.64 -11.71 -2.31
CA ALA A 8 16.62 -11.66 -3.37
C ALA A 8 17.18 -11.99 -4.76
N VAL A 9 17.67 -13.22 -4.93
CA VAL A 9 18.17 -13.66 -6.22
C VAL A 9 16.88 -13.85 -6.99
N LEU A 10 16.61 -12.94 -7.93
CA LEU A 10 15.61 -13.15 -8.97
C LEU A 10 15.93 -14.52 -9.54
N ASP A 11 15.16 -15.52 -9.13
CA ASP A 11 15.39 -16.89 -9.52
C ASP A 11 15.47 -16.86 -11.05
N PRO A 12 16.55 -17.32 -11.71
CA PRO A 12 16.72 -17.14 -13.16
C PRO A 12 15.58 -17.74 -14.01
N LYS A 13 14.67 -18.47 -13.35
CA LYS A 13 13.47 -19.12 -13.89
C LYS A 13 12.18 -18.32 -13.67
N MET A 14 12.21 -17.16 -13.00
CA MET A 14 11.03 -16.36 -12.77
C MET A 14 10.59 -15.69 -14.08
N SER A 15 9.41 -16.06 -14.57
CA SER A 15 8.84 -15.49 -15.80
C SER A 15 8.78 -13.96 -15.71
N ALA A 16 9.02 -13.27 -16.84
CA ALA A 16 8.96 -11.81 -16.91
C ALA A 16 7.64 -11.26 -16.34
N THR A 17 6.53 -11.97 -16.55
CA THR A 17 5.22 -11.64 -15.97
C THR A 17 5.23 -11.66 -14.44
N ALA A 18 5.86 -12.67 -13.84
CA ALA A 18 5.94 -12.80 -12.39
C ALA A 18 6.81 -11.70 -11.77
N ILE A 19 7.86 -11.26 -12.46
CA ILE A 19 8.69 -10.12 -12.04
C ILE A 19 7.86 -8.83 -12.07
N VAL A 20 7.14 -8.55 -13.16
CA VAL A 20 6.30 -7.35 -13.27
C VAL A 20 5.21 -7.32 -12.20
N VAL A 21 4.54 -8.46 -11.96
CA VAL A 21 3.53 -8.55 -10.91
C VAL A 21 4.15 -8.26 -9.54
N THR A 22 5.24 -8.94 -9.21
CA THR A 22 5.84 -8.89 -7.86
C THR A 22 6.44 -7.53 -7.53
N TYR A 23 7.19 -6.95 -8.47
CA TYR A 23 7.99 -5.75 -8.20
C TYR A 23 7.33 -4.46 -8.68
N VAL A 24 6.28 -4.52 -9.49
CA VAL A 24 5.58 -3.33 -9.99
C VAL A 24 4.13 -3.30 -9.52
N LEU A 25 3.35 -4.34 -9.84
CA LEU A 25 1.90 -4.30 -9.56
C LEU A 25 1.59 -4.36 -8.07
N ILE A 26 2.28 -5.20 -7.29
CA ILE A 26 2.04 -5.31 -5.84
C ILE A 26 2.36 -3.98 -5.11
N PRO A 27 3.54 -3.35 -5.29
CA PRO A 27 3.83 -2.06 -4.65
C PRO A 27 2.86 -0.95 -5.07
N VAL A 28 2.50 -0.89 -6.36
CA VAL A 28 1.55 0.11 -6.87
C VAL A 28 0.16 -0.10 -6.28
N ALA A 29 -0.33 -1.34 -6.21
CA ALA A 29 -1.62 -1.65 -5.61
C ALA A 29 -1.66 -1.31 -4.11
N LEU A 30 -0.58 -1.60 -3.37
CA LEU A 30 -0.44 -1.21 -1.97
C LEU A 30 -0.47 0.31 -1.81
N PHE A 31 0.28 1.04 -2.63
CA PHE A 31 0.30 2.50 -2.59
C PHE A 31 -1.08 3.10 -2.85
N VAL A 32 -1.79 2.61 -3.86
CA VAL A 32 -3.16 3.06 -4.18
C VAL A 32 -4.12 2.71 -3.04
N GLY A 33 -4.04 1.49 -2.49
CA GLY A 33 -4.88 1.05 -1.37
C GLY A 33 -4.69 1.91 -0.13
N ILE A 34 -3.45 2.20 0.25
CA ILE A 34 -3.13 3.06 1.40
C ILE A 34 -3.60 4.50 1.15
N SER A 35 -3.39 5.02 -0.06
CA SER A 35 -3.82 6.37 -0.42
C SER A 35 -5.34 6.53 -0.35
N LEU A 36 -6.09 5.55 -0.86
CA LEU A 36 -7.55 5.53 -0.78
C LEU A 36 -8.03 5.41 0.67
N PHE A 37 -7.39 4.55 1.47
CA PHE A 37 -7.71 4.42 2.89
C PHE A 37 -7.46 5.74 3.63
N ALA A 38 -6.30 6.36 3.43
CA ALA A 38 -5.97 7.65 4.05
C ALA A 38 -6.97 8.75 3.64
N TYR A 39 -7.35 8.80 2.36
CA TYR A 39 -8.36 9.74 1.87
C TYR A 39 -9.74 9.50 2.53
N ALA A 40 -10.20 8.25 2.56
CA ALA A 40 -11.46 7.89 3.20
C ALA A 40 -11.46 8.24 4.69
N THR A 41 -10.39 7.91 5.43
CA THR A 41 -10.28 8.25 6.85
C THR A 41 -10.28 9.76 7.08
N THR A 42 -9.67 10.54 6.19
CA THR A 42 -9.66 12.00 6.28
C THR A 42 -11.06 12.56 6.12
N ILE A 43 -11.81 12.12 5.09
CA ILE A 43 -13.20 12.55 4.87
C ILE A 43 -14.08 12.18 6.05
N SER A 44 -14.00 10.94 6.55
CA SER A 44 -14.79 10.50 7.70
C SER A 44 -14.47 11.32 8.96
N LYS A 45 -13.23 11.77 9.12
CA LYS A 45 -12.84 12.68 10.21
C LYS A 45 -13.45 14.07 10.04
N THR A 46 -13.46 14.61 8.82
CA THR A 46 -14.06 15.91 8.52
C THR A 46 -15.56 15.93 8.77
N GLU A 47 -16.31 14.89 8.36
CA GLU A 47 -17.75 14.79 8.67
C GLU A 47 -18.03 14.68 10.18
N SER A 48 -17.16 14.00 10.93
CA SER A 48 -17.31 13.90 12.38
C SER A 48 -17.04 15.22 13.11
N GLU A 49 -16.09 16.03 12.63
CA GLU A 49 -15.77 17.33 13.25
C GLU A 49 -16.86 18.39 12.96
N ASP A 50 -17.43 18.41 11.75
CA ASP A 50 -18.56 19.29 11.42
C ASP A 50 -19.85 18.90 12.17
N SER A 51 -20.13 17.60 12.34
CA SER A 51 -21.29 17.12 13.10
C SER A 51 -21.20 17.51 14.59
N VAL A 52 -20.02 17.41 15.21
CA VAL A 52 -19.81 17.80 16.61
C VAL A 52 -20.01 19.30 16.83
N LEU A 53 -19.56 20.16 15.89
CA LEU A 53 -19.76 21.61 15.99
C LEU A 53 -21.24 22.02 15.89
N THR A 54 -22.08 21.25 15.15
CA THR A 54 -23.52 21.53 15.09
C THR A 54 -24.32 21.07 16.31
N HIS A 55 -23.80 20.14 17.11
CA HIS A 55 -24.48 19.65 18.31
C HIS A 55 -24.24 20.51 19.56
N ILE A 56 -23.28 21.45 19.50
CA ILE A 56 -22.93 22.36 20.60
C ILE A 56 -23.62 23.73 20.44
N LYS A 57 -24.36 23.97 19.36
CA LYS A 57 -25.02 25.26 19.09
C LYS A 57 -26.49 25.30 19.48
#